data_AF-A0A958JH02-F1
#
_entry.id   AF-A0A958JH02-F1
#
_cell.length_a   1.000
_cell.length_b   1.000
_cell.length_c   1.000
_cell.angle_alpha   90.00
_cell.angle_beta   90.00
_cell.angle_gamma   90.00
#
_symmetry.space_group_name_H-M   'P 1'
#
loop_
_entity.id
_entity.type
_entity.pdbx_description
1 polymer ?
#
loop_
_entity_poly.entity_id
_entity_poly.type
_entity_poly.pdbx_seq_one_letter_code
_entity_poly.pdbx_strand_id
1 'polypeptide(L)'
;GYGANRNALLLASVGRKMFSADDDTVCTHYQHKDAKTHLSWARGSAQEFKTGTERSELYKELLPAEECFLDAHEELLGRSVRGIAKSLAEKGDGVLDALDNALLELLLLDYGKVYCSFSGLVGDSGSEWKDRLFSADLEELKPYLTSKEAFERGQHSRESLKFASDFRLERIRGCMTGFYAADNRTILPPFFPLFRMEDALFAQLIRVCDGEALFGYVPRVLEHLPMETRSGKGAEPAKQPPFQCIGADEIIGSVLERYPAIPRSTSVAEQLSFLGSAIERLAEGTGRELTEFARQTHFNRQSSMLLFLEERRVKAKRLPAFYRDALDEHIRIQRENLTKPIVFFNGSLPTAKTGEEHEEQMRRLIKKYARLLQCWPEMVALAKGYEHRT
;
A
#
# COMPACT_ATOMS: atom_id res chain seq x y z
N GLY A 1 -5.36 -17.40 2.70
CA GLY A 1 -4.39 -16.32 2.39
C GLY A 1 -4.77 -15.10 3.21
N TYR A 2 -3.83 -14.15 3.39
CA TYR A 2 -4.04 -12.98 4.24
C TYR A 2 -5.31 -12.19 3.86
N GLY A 3 -5.53 -11.93 2.57
CA GLY A 3 -6.72 -11.24 2.09
C GLY A 3 -8.05 -11.95 2.40
N ALA A 4 -8.09 -13.29 2.38
CA ALA A 4 -9.29 -14.03 2.76
C ALA A 4 -9.66 -13.83 4.24
N ASN A 5 -8.67 -13.82 5.14
CA ASN A 5 -8.88 -13.56 6.56
C ASN A 5 -9.35 -12.11 6.76
N ARG A 6 -8.75 -11.14 6.06
CA ARG A 6 -9.20 -9.73 6.09
C ARG A 6 -10.62 -9.57 5.56
N ASN A 7 -11.01 -10.30 4.52
CA ASN A 7 -12.39 -10.31 4.01
C ASN A 7 -13.38 -10.86 5.04
N ALA A 8 -13.00 -11.91 5.77
CA ALA A 8 -13.83 -12.42 6.86
C ALA A 8 -14.00 -11.36 7.97
N LEU A 9 -12.93 -10.65 8.34
CA LEU A 9 -12.99 -9.55 9.30
C LEU A 9 -13.85 -8.38 8.80
N LEU A 10 -13.77 -8.02 7.51
CA LEU A 10 -14.64 -7.01 6.90
C LEU A 10 -16.10 -7.44 6.97
N LEU A 11 -16.44 -8.70 6.69
CA LEU A 11 -17.83 -9.16 6.79
C LEU A 11 -18.31 -9.23 8.25
N ALA A 12 -17.43 -9.62 9.18
CA ALA A 12 -17.75 -9.73 10.61
C ALA A 12 -17.88 -8.37 11.32
N SER A 13 -17.47 -7.26 10.67
CA SER A 13 -17.49 -5.91 11.25
C SER A 13 -18.33 -4.93 10.45
N VAL A 14 -19.19 -5.41 9.55
CA VAL A 14 -20.06 -4.55 8.73
C VAL A 14 -20.90 -3.67 9.63
N GLY A 15 -20.94 -2.36 9.33
CA GLY A 15 -21.68 -1.39 10.15
C GLY A 15 -20.88 -0.84 11.34
N ARG A 16 -19.61 -1.23 11.50
CA ARG A 16 -18.77 -0.81 12.64
C ARG A 16 -17.45 -0.21 12.16
N LYS A 17 -16.71 0.42 13.06
CA LYS A 17 -15.27 0.64 12.85
C LYS A 17 -14.55 -0.64 13.26
N MET A 18 -13.44 -0.94 12.61
CA MET A 18 -12.56 -2.05 12.98
C MET A 18 -11.11 -1.59 13.06
N PHE A 19 -10.34 -2.27 13.90
CA PHE A 19 -8.89 -2.23 13.90
C PHE A 19 -8.38 -3.64 13.63
N SER A 20 -7.37 -3.76 12.76
CA SER A 20 -6.72 -5.03 12.41
C SER A 20 -5.23 -4.84 12.51
N ALA A 21 -4.53 -5.82 13.09
CA ALA A 21 -3.08 -5.87 13.15
C ALA A 21 -2.59 -7.28 12.81
N ASP A 22 -1.36 -7.38 12.32
CA ASP A 22 -0.66 -8.66 12.10
C ASP A 22 -0.32 -9.31 13.46
N ASP A 23 -0.16 -10.63 13.48
CA ASP A 23 0.03 -11.44 14.67
C ASP A 23 1.39 -11.23 15.37
N ASP A 24 2.36 -10.65 14.65
CA ASP A 24 3.67 -10.23 15.13
C ASP A 24 3.74 -8.74 15.51
N THR A 25 2.58 -8.11 15.77
CA THR A 25 2.50 -6.74 16.29
C THR A 25 2.63 -6.72 17.82
N VAL A 26 3.51 -5.87 18.34
CA VAL A 26 3.63 -5.62 19.78
C VAL A 26 2.67 -4.52 20.19
N CYS A 27 1.83 -4.75 21.21
CA CYS A 27 0.80 -3.80 21.66
C CYS A 27 1.33 -2.54 22.34
N THR A 28 2.65 -2.40 22.53
CA THR A 28 3.25 -1.15 23.01
C THR A 28 3.30 -0.17 21.86
N HIS A 29 2.70 1.01 22.04
CA HIS A 29 2.70 2.06 21.04
C HIS A 29 3.51 3.28 21.48
N TYR A 30 4.02 3.98 20.48
CA TYR A 30 4.90 5.12 20.61
C TYR A 30 4.36 6.30 19.83
N GLN A 31 4.99 7.45 20.00
CA GLN A 31 4.91 8.59 19.10
C GLN A 31 6.32 9.07 18.75
N HIS A 32 6.46 9.70 17.58
CA HIS A 32 7.73 10.34 17.25
C HIS A 32 7.98 11.52 18.21
N LYS A 33 9.24 11.80 18.55
CA LYS A 33 9.61 12.93 19.44
C LYS A 33 9.12 14.30 18.97
N ASP A 34 8.95 14.44 17.65
CA ASP A 34 8.43 15.64 17.00
C ASP A 34 6.93 15.55 16.68
N ALA A 35 6.20 14.62 17.31
CA ALA A 35 4.76 14.47 17.11
C ALA A 35 4.00 15.73 17.55
N LYS A 36 3.02 16.11 16.73
CA LYS A 36 2.13 17.25 16.90
C LYS A 36 0.70 16.77 16.75
N THR A 37 -0.22 17.55 17.29
CA THR A 37 -1.67 17.31 17.23
C THR A 37 -2.33 18.02 16.05
N HIS A 38 -1.54 18.54 15.10
CA HIS A 38 -2.01 19.31 13.96
C HIS A 38 -2.63 18.42 12.87
N LEU A 39 -3.42 19.04 11.98
CA LEU A 39 -3.88 18.43 10.73
C LEU A 39 -3.04 18.94 9.57
N SER A 40 -2.50 18.04 8.75
CA SER A 40 -1.80 18.41 7.52
C SER A 40 -2.18 17.53 6.33
N TRP A 41 -1.83 18.01 5.13
CA TRP A 41 -2.04 17.28 3.89
C TRP A 41 -0.74 16.75 3.32
N ALA A 42 -0.74 15.48 2.93
CA ALA A 42 0.42 14.84 2.33
C ALA A 42 0.61 15.26 0.86
N ARG A 43 1.66 16.02 0.59
CA ARG A 43 2.12 16.32 -0.80
C ARG A 43 2.81 15.12 -1.46
N GLY A 44 3.40 14.25 -0.65
CA GLY A 44 4.08 13.02 -1.04
C GLY A 44 3.44 11.79 -0.38
N SER A 45 4.27 10.94 0.22
CA SER A 45 3.77 9.96 1.18
C SER A 45 3.34 10.68 2.46
N ALA A 46 2.22 10.28 3.05
CA ALA A 46 1.85 10.76 4.37
C ALA A 46 2.80 10.29 5.49
N GLN A 47 3.59 9.24 5.26
CA GLN A 47 4.57 8.77 6.23
C GLN A 47 5.97 9.22 5.85
N GLU A 48 6.71 9.64 6.86
CA GLU A 48 8.16 9.79 6.83
C GLU A 48 8.81 8.43 7.08
N PHE A 49 9.99 8.23 6.50
CA PHE A 49 10.67 6.94 6.56
C PHE A 49 12.14 7.09 6.94
N LYS A 50 12.59 6.24 7.87
CA LYS A 50 13.99 6.03 8.23
C LYS A 50 14.29 4.52 8.15
N THR A 51 15.40 4.12 7.54
CA THR A 51 15.85 2.71 7.45
C THR A 51 17.38 2.67 7.57
N GLY A 52 17.99 1.48 7.37
CA GLY A 52 19.45 1.31 7.27
C GLY A 52 20.23 1.56 8.57
N THR A 53 19.54 1.57 9.70
CA THR A 53 20.09 1.74 11.04
C THR A 53 19.67 0.58 11.93
N GLU A 54 20.39 0.39 13.02
CA GLU A 54 20.00 -0.60 14.03
C GLU A 54 18.69 -0.19 14.69
N ARG A 55 17.87 -1.18 15.08
CA ARG A 55 16.57 -0.94 15.71
C ARG A 55 16.68 -0.05 16.96
N SER A 56 17.74 -0.23 17.74
CA SER A 56 18.06 0.60 18.92
C SER A 56 18.18 2.09 18.60
N GLU A 57 18.70 2.45 17.43
CA GLU A 57 18.80 3.84 16.97
C GLU A 57 17.43 4.40 16.56
N LEU A 58 16.60 3.58 15.92
CA LEU A 58 15.23 3.97 15.57
C LEU A 58 14.40 4.30 16.82
N TYR A 59 14.59 3.55 17.89
CA TYR A 59 13.90 3.79 19.17
C TYR A 59 14.26 5.12 19.84
N LYS A 60 15.42 5.72 19.54
CA LYS A 60 15.81 7.04 20.09
C LYS A 60 14.94 8.18 19.54
N GLU A 61 14.23 7.93 18.44
CA GLU A 61 13.31 8.89 17.82
C GLU A 61 11.88 8.77 18.38
N LEU A 62 11.64 7.80 19.25
CA LEU A 62 10.33 7.44 19.77
C LEU A 62 10.22 7.73 21.26
N LEU A 63 9.03 8.16 21.66
CA LEU A 63 8.61 8.29 23.05
C LEU A 63 7.42 7.36 23.28
N PRO A 64 7.33 6.66 24.43
CA PRO A 64 6.11 5.96 24.80
C PRO A 64 4.90 6.89 24.75
N ALA A 65 3.78 6.43 24.21
CA ALA A 65 2.54 7.19 24.19
C ALA A 65 1.63 6.71 25.32
N GLU A 66 1.13 7.64 26.14
CA GLU A 66 0.24 7.33 27.27
C GLU A 66 -1.23 7.27 26.85
N GLU A 67 -1.60 7.98 25.78
CA GLU A 67 -2.97 8.06 25.31
C GLU A 67 -3.41 6.76 24.65
N CYS A 68 -4.71 6.49 24.66
CA CYS A 68 -5.29 5.34 23.99
C CYS A 68 -4.93 5.34 22.50
N PHE A 69 -4.34 4.23 22.05
CA PHE A 69 -3.93 4.06 20.66
C PHE A 69 -5.13 4.15 19.69
N LEU A 70 -6.28 3.57 20.06
CA LEU A 70 -7.47 3.54 19.20
C LEU A 70 -8.15 4.91 19.09
N ASP A 71 -8.11 5.72 20.14
CA ASP A 71 -8.72 7.07 20.13
C ASP A 71 -8.12 7.92 19.01
N ALA A 72 -6.81 7.81 18.77
CA ALA A 72 -6.15 8.50 17.67
C ALA A 72 -6.72 8.12 16.29
N HIS A 73 -7.07 6.85 16.07
CA HIS A 73 -7.73 6.42 14.84
C HIS A 73 -9.17 6.93 14.75
N GLU A 74 -9.89 6.96 15.88
CA GLU A 74 -11.26 7.47 15.94
C GLU A 74 -11.38 8.95 15.59
N GLU A 75 -10.33 9.73 15.87
CA GLU A 75 -10.22 11.14 15.47
C GLU A 75 -10.29 11.36 13.96
N LEU A 76 -9.97 10.35 13.15
CA LEU A 76 -10.03 10.43 11.68
C LEU A 76 -11.19 9.60 11.11
N LEU A 77 -11.35 8.37 11.58
CA LEU A 77 -12.17 7.37 10.90
C LEU A 77 -13.61 7.79 10.68
N GLY A 78 -13.97 7.81 9.40
CA GLY A 78 -15.31 8.07 8.93
C GLY A 78 -15.77 9.51 9.06
N ARG A 79 -14.87 10.43 9.39
CA ARG A 79 -15.17 11.85 9.48
C ARG A 79 -14.90 12.50 8.13
N SER A 80 -15.63 13.59 7.85
CA SER A 80 -15.28 14.48 6.76
C SER A 80 -14.05 15.30 7.12
N VAL A 81 -13.34 15.81 6.11
CA VAL A 81 -12.18 16.70 6.31
C VAL A 81 -12.54 17.89 7.20
N ARG A 82 -13.71 18.51 6.96
CA ARG A 82 -14.24 19.60 7.78
C ARG A 82 -14.49 19.17 9.22
N GLY A 83 -15.07 17.99 9.43
CA GLY A 83 -15.34 17.44 10.76
C GLY A 83 -14.05 17.21 11.56
N ILE A 84 -12.98 16.76 10.90
CA ILE A 84 -11.66 16.57 11.50
C ILE A 84 -11.05 17.93 11.84
N ALA A 85 -11.01 18.85 10.87
CA ALA A 85 -10.47 20.19 11.04
C ALA A 85 -11.14 20.94 12.20
N LYS A 86 -12.48 20.93 12.27
CA LYS A 86 -13.23 21.56 13.36
C LYS A 86 -12.82 21.01 14.73
N SER A 87 -12.72 19.69 14.83
CA SER A 87 -12.39 18.99 16.09
C SER A 87 -10.99 19.26 16.60
N LEU A 88 -10.03 19.39 15.69
CA LEU A 88 -8.65 19.72 16.05
C LEU A 88 -8.52 21.20 16.39
N ALA A 89 -9.22 22.09 15.67
CA ALA A 89 -9.27 23.50 16.01
C ALA A 89 -9.89 23.75 17.41
N GLU A 90 -10.92 23.00 17.80
CA GLU A 90 -11.52 23.06 19.15
C GLU A 90 -10.55 22.62 20.26
N LYS A 91 -9.54 21.81 19.95
CA LYS A 91 -8.45 21.40 20.86
C LYS A 91 -7.32 22.43 20.94
N GLY A 92 -7.41 23.52 20.18
CA GLY A 92 -6.36 24.55 20.09
C GLY A 92 -5.25 24.20 19.11
N ASP A 93 -5.43 23.18 18.28
CA ASP A 93 -4.42 22.73 17.32
C ASP A 93 -4.48 23.50 16.01
N GLY A 94 -3.31 23.88 15.48
CA GLY A 94 -3.19 24.60 14.22
C GLY A 94 -3.58 23.72 13.03
N VAL A 95 -4.70 24.02 12.38
CA VAL A 95 -5.18 23.33 11.16
C VAL A 95 -4.59 23.93 9.88
N LEU A 96 -4.01 25.13 9.95
CA LEU A 96 -3.86 25.99 8.76
C LEU A 96 -2.43 26.13 8.23
N ASP A 97 -1.41 25.68 8.95
CA ASP A 97 -0.01 25.97 8.60
C ASP A 97 0.48 25.21 7.35
N ALA A 98 -0.29 24.20 6.90
CA ALA A 98 0.05 23.36 5.75
C ALA A 98 -1.11 23.20 4.75
N LEU A 99 -2.05 24.16 4.69
CA LEU A 99 -3.08 24.14 3.66
C LEU A 99 -2.45 24.19 2.26
N ASP A 100 -2.74 23.19 1.45
CA ASP A 100 -2.53 23.26 0.02
C ASP A 100 -3.87 23.34 -0.72
N ASN A 101 -3.81 23.53 -2.03
CA ASN A 101 -5.02 23.71 -2.85
C ASN A 101 -5.95 22.48 -2.78
N ALA A 102 -5.41 21.27 -2.63
CA ALA A 102 -6.21 20.05 -2.57
C ALA A 102 -6.96 19.96 -1.23
N LEU A 103 -6.28 20.21 -0.11
CA LEU A 103 -6.91 20.25 1.21
C LEU A 103 -7.90 21.41 1.34
N LEU A 104 -7.56 22.57 0.78
CA LEU A 104 -8.47 23.73 0.78
C LEU A 104 -9.74 23.42 -0.02
N GLU A 105 -9.62 22.83 -1.20
CA GLU A 105 -10.78 22.38 -1.98
C GLU A 105 -11.65 21.40 -1.17
N LEU A 106 -11.02 20.41 -0.52
CA LEU A 106 -11.69 19.44 0.37
C LEU A 106 -12.51 20.11 1.47
N LEU A 107 -11.90 21.07 2.16
CA LEU A 107 -12.54 21.85 3.21
C LEU A 107 -13.68 22.74 2.71
N LEU A 108 -13.48 23.41 1.57
CA LEU A 108 -14.44 24.35 1.01
C LEU A 108 -15.69 23.64 0.48
N LEU A 109 -15.52 22.53 -0.25
CA LEU A 109 -16.67 21.78 -0.78
C LEU A 109 -17.25 20.77 0.22
N ASP A 110 -16.70 20.68 1.44
CA ASP A 110 -17.07 19.70 2.48
C ASP A 110 -17.06 18.25 1.95
N TYR A 111 -16.06 17.95 1.13
CA TYR A 111 -15.94 16.65 0.48
C TYR A 111 -14.77 15.87 1.04
N GLY A 112 -14.82 14.56 0.86
CA GLY A 112 -13.79 13.66 1.34
C GLY A 112 -14.09 13.05 2.70
N LYS A 113 -13.99 11.72 2.79
CA LYS A 113 -14.21 10.95 4.01
C LYS A 113 -13.04 9.99 4.23
N VAL A 114 -12.57 9.90 5.47
CA VAL A 114 -11.50 8.95 5.82
C VAL A 114 -12.07 7.54 5.94
N TYR A 115 -11.71 6.64 5.02
CA TYR A 115 -12.13 5.23 5.08
C TYR A 115 -11.18 4.36 5.88
N CYS A 116 -9.88 4.59 5.75
CA CYS A 116 -8.88 3.87 6.53
C CYS A 116 -7.96 4.86 7.21
N SER A 117 -7.47 4.49 8.39
CA SER A 117 -6.41 5.21 9.06
C SER A 117 -5.27 4.28 9.44
N PHE A 118 -4.05 4.80 9.38
CA PHE A 118 -2.81 4.03 9.53
C PHE A 118 -1.95 4.65 10.61
N SER A 119 -1.34 3.82 11.44
CA SER A 119 -0.24 4.21 12.31
C SER A 119 1.10 3.97 11.61
N GLY A 120 2.14 4.55 12.17
CA GLY A 120 3.53 4.28 11.84
C GLY A 120 4.01 2.90 12.32
N LEU A 121 5.15 2.48 11.81
CA LEU A 121 5.79 1.20 12.07
C LEU A 121 7.20 1.41 12.59
N VAL A 122 7.61 0.71 13.64
CA VAL A 122 9.02 0.51 13.99
C VAL A 122 9.35 -0.99 13.98
N GLY A 123 10.50 -1.36 13.43
CA GLY A 123 10.93 -2.76 13.37
C GLY A 123 11.01 -3.32 11.96
N ASP A 124 10.76 -4.62 11.79
CA ASP A 124 10.89 -5.31 10.50
C ASP A 124 9.81 -4.82 9.53
N SER A 125 10.19 -4.31 8.37
CA SER A 125 9.24 -3.73 7.41
C SER A 125 8.56 -4.73 6.48
N GLY A 126 8.86 -6.02 6.61
CA GLY A 126 8.40 -7.08 5.70
C GLY A 126 9.14 -7.13 4.36
N SER A 127 9.83 -6.04 3.98
CA SER A 127 10.39 -5.82 2.65
C SER A 127 11.87 -5.46 2.70
N GLU A 128 12.63 -5.96 1.72
CA GLU A 128 14.00 -5.49 1.49
C GLU A 128 13.96 -4.15 0.73
N TRP A 129 14.93 -3.28 1.03
CA TRP A 129 14.91 -1.89 0.57
C TRP A 129 15.73 -1.62 -0.69
N LYS A 130 16.29 -2.66 -1.31
CA LYS A 130 17.21 -2.53 -2.45
C LYS A 130 16.66 -1.64 -3.55
N ASP A 131 15.44 -1.90 -4.02
CA ASP A 131 14.84 -1.15 -5.14
C ASP A 131 14.35 0.23 -4.71
N ARG A 132 13.98 0.39 -3.44
CA ARG A 132 13.46 1.66 -2.91
C ARG A 132 14.54 2.74 -2.87
N LEU A 133 15.80 2.42 -2.60
CA LEU A 133 16.87 3.43 -2.60
C LEU A 133 17.09 4.07 -3.98
N PHE A 134 16.70 3.37 -5.06
CA PHE A 134 16.76 3.93 -6.42
C PHE A 134 15.54 4.78 -6.77
N SER A 135 14.42 4.61 -6.07
CA SER A 135 13.19 5.40 -6.25
C SER A 135 12.95 6.49 -5.21
N ALA A 136 13.65 6.45 -4.08
CA ALA A 136 13.57 7.45 -3.02
C ALA A 136 13.97 8.86 -3.50
N ASP A 137 13.39 9.90 -2.92
CA ASP A 137 13.83 11.27 -3.20
C ASP A 137 15.26 11.51 -2.71
N LEU A 138 15.96 12.47 -3.32
CA LEU A 138 17.37 12.74 -2.98
C LEU A 138 17.55 13.10 -1.51
N GLU A 139 16.59 13.81 -0.91
CA GLU A 139 16.59 14.14 0.52
C GLU A 139 16.48 12.91 1.41
N GLU A 140 15.58 11.98 1.08
CA GLU A 140 15.44 10.69 1.78
C GLU A 140 16.70 9.83 1.64
N LEU A 141 17.40 9.96 0.52
CA LEU A 141 18.58 9.18 0.19
C LEU A 141 19.85 9.68 0.92
N LYS A 142 19.91 10.97 1.31
CA LYS A 142 21.10 11.61 1.92
C LYS A 142 21.76 10.79 3.04
N PRO A 143 21.04 10.23 4.02
CA PRO A 143 21.66 9.46 5.10
C PRO A 143 22.47 8.25 4.60
N TYR A 144 22.02 7.63 3.51
CA TYR A 144 22.66 6.44 2.91
C TYR A 144 23.83 6.80 2.00
N LEU A 145 23.96 8.06 1.58
CA LEU A 145 25.05 8.51 0.70
C LEU A 145 26.30 8.97 1.47
N THR A 146 26.30 8.85 2.80
CA THR A 146 27.41 9.27 3.65
C THR A 146 28.65 8.37 3.50
N SER A 147 28.45 7.10 3.19
CA SER A 147 29.50 6.09 2.99
C SER A 147 28.96 4.90 2.19
N LYS A 148 29.86 4.10 1.61
CA LYS A 148 29.49 2.87 0.91
C LYS A 148 28.81 1.89 1.87
N GLU A 149 29.31 1.80 3.10
CA GLU A 149 28.80 0.92 4.14
C GLU A 149 27.39 1.34 4.57
N ALA A 150 27.10 2.65 4.68
CA ALA A 150 25.75 3.14 4.96
C ALA A 150 24.77 2.81 3.83
N PHE A 151 25.20 2.93 2.58
CA PHE A 151 24.40 2.56 1.42
C PHE A 151 24.08 1.06 1.39
N GLU A 152 25.09 0.21 1.56
CA GLU A 152 24.93 -1.25 1.60
C GLU A 152 24.04 -1.68 2.78
N ARG A 153 24.22 -1.09 3.97
CA ARG A 153 23.31 -1.32 5.10
C ARG A 153 21.87 -0.93 4.75
N GLY A 154 21.67 0.21 4.09
CA GLY A 154 20.36 0.65 3.63
C GLY A 154 19.69 -0.33 2.67
N GLN A 155 20.44 -0.96 1.77
CA GLN A 155 19.90 -1.92 0.80
C GLN A 155 19.39 -3.21 1.46
N HIS A 156 20.03 -3.63 2.55
CA HIS A 156 19.79 -4.91 3.20
C HIS A 156 19.02 -4.81 4.52
N SER A 157 18.83 -3.59 5.04
CA SER A 157 18.07 -3.40 6.27
C SER A 157 16.59 -3.66 6.05
N ARG A 158 16.03 -4.48 6.95
CA ARG A 158 14.58 -4.64 7.11
C ARG A 158 14.05 -3.76 8.23
N GLU A 159 14.92 -3.30 9.12
CA GLU A 159 14.60 -2.38 10.21
C GLU A 159 14.24 -1.02 9.64
N SER A 160 13.02 -0.58 9.91
CA SER A 160 12.52 0.72 9.47
C SER A 160 11.69 1.39 10.54
N LEU A 161 11.71 2.72 10.52
CA LEU A 161 10.75 3.57 11.19
C LEU A 161 9.93 4.30 10.12
N LYS A 162 8.63 4.06 10.10
CA LYS A 162 7.61 4.75 9.30
C LYS A 162 6.75 5.54 10.28
N PHE A 163 6.50 6.83 10.07
CA PHE A 163 5.69 7.59 11.02
C PHE A 163 5.06 8.82 10.35
N ALA A 164 3.97 9.31 10.93
CA ALA A 164 3.49 10.66 10.69
C ALA A 164 3.79 11.50 11.94
N SER A 165 4.34 12.70 11.76
CA SER A 165 4.60 13.63 12.87
C SER A 165 3.35 14.41 13.28
N ASP A 166 2.24 14.27 12.58
CA ASP A 166 0.95 14.90 12.87
C ASP A 166 -0.19 14.05 12.30
N PHE A 167 -1.44 14.47 12.50
CA PHE A 167 -2.55 13.85 11.79
C PHE A 167 -2.45 14.25 10.32
N ARG A 168 -2.30 13.27 9.41
CA ARG A 168 -2.20 13.53 7.98
C ARG A 168 -3.33 12.92 7.19
N LEU A 169 -3.77 13.64 6.17
CA LEU A 169 -4.67 13.14 5.15
C LEU A 169 -3.92 13.02 3.83
N GLU A 170 -4.23 11.96 3.06
CA GLU A 170 -3.77 11.82 1.69
C GLU A 170 -4.87 11.31 0.77
N ARG A 171 -4.74 11.63 -0.52
CA ARG A 171 -5.40 10.85 -1.56
C ARG A 171 -4.76 9.48 -1.61
N ILE A 172 -5.60 8.45 -1.68
CA ILE A 172 -5.20 7.05 -1.65
C ILE A 172 -4.20 6.76 -2.77
N ARG A 173 -2.97 6.39 -2.41
CA ARG A 173 -1.93 5.94 -3.37
C ARG A 173 -1.65 4.45 -3.26
N GLY A 174 -1.77 3.92 -2.04
CA GLY A 174 -1.51 2.54 -1.67
C GLY A 174 -1.61 2.41 -0.16
N CYS A 175 -1.58 1.20 0.36
CA CYS A 175 -1.48 1.00 1.80
C CYS A 175 -0.67 -0.24 2.13
N MET A 176 -0.20 -0.29 3.37
CA MET A 176 0.26 -1.52 4.01
C MET A 176 -0.66 -1.78 5.18
N THR A 177 -1.29 -2.95 5.20
CA THR A 177 -2.34 -3.27 6.18
C THR A 177 -1.84 -4.09 7.37
N GLY A 178 -0.56 -3.91 7.74
CA GLY A 178 0.04 -4.58 8.88
C GLY A 178 -0.54 -4.14 10.22
N PHE A 179 -0.96 -2.89 10.33
CA PHE A 179 -1.89 -2.42 11.35
C PHE A 179 -2.65 -1.19 10.85
N TYR A 180 -3.96 -1.30 10.80
CA TYR A 180 -4.81 -0.24 10.27
C TYR A 180 -6.18 -0.30 10.90
N ALA A 181 -6.84 0.85 10.91
CA ALA A 181 -8.24 0.95 11.27
C ALA A 181 -9.06 1.29 10.03
N ALA A 182 -10.31 0.83 9.97
CA ALA A 182 -11.21 1.06 8.86
C ALA A 182 -12.63 1.44 9.33
N ASP A 183 -13.26 2.37 8.64
CA ASP A 183 -14.68 2.68 8.78
C ASP A 183 -15.51 1.78 7.88
N ASN A 184 -15.94 0.64 8.43
CA ASN A 184 -16.73 -0.36 7.72
C ASN A 184 -18.25 -0.14 7.87
N ARG A 185 -18.67 1.09 8.23
CA ARG A 185 -20.09 1.53 8.15
C ARG A 185 -20.54 1.76 6.71
N THR A 186 -19.59 2.03 5.83
CA THR A 186 -19.74 2.09 4.37
C THR A 186 -19.17 0.82 3.74
N ILE A 187 -19.61 0.50 2.53
CA ILE A 187 -19.09 -0.68 1.81
C ILE A 187 -17.61 -0.44 1.51
N LEU A 188 -16.72 -1.21 2.12
CA LEU A 188 -15.32 -1.31 1.73
C LEU A 188 -15.17 -2.44 0.70
N PRO A 189 -14.32 -2.30 -0.33
CA PRO A 189 -14.06 -3.38 -1.28
C PRO A 189 -13.41 -4.59 -0.59
N PRO A 190 -13.53 -5.81 -1.13
CA PRO A 190 -12.80 -6.95 -0.60
C PRO A 190 -11.31 -6.82 -0.94
N PHE A 191 -10.46 -7.38 -0.08
CA PHE A 191 -9.08 -7.70 -0.40
C PHE A 191 -9.01 -8.81 -1.44
N PHE A 192 -7.96 -8.77 -2.26
CA PHE A 192 -7.61 -9.90 -3.09
C PHE A 192 -7.25 -11.12 -2.20
N PRO A 193 -7.96 -12.27 -2.26
CA PRO A 193 -7.95 -13.25 -1.17
C PRO A 193 -6.61 -13.97 -0.90
N LEU A 194 -5.70 -13.92 -1.86
CA LEU A 194 -4.45 -14.69 -1.86
C LEU A 194 -3.28 -13.79 -2.28
N PHE A 195 -2.07 -14.15 -1.87
CA PHE A 195 -0.81 -13.54 -2.34
C PHE A 195 -0.46 -12.20 -1.71
N ARG A 196 0.68 -11.66 -2.16
CA ARG A 196 1.21 -10.35 -1.79
C ARG A 196 0.48 -9.26 -2.59
N MET A 197 0.66 -8.01 -2.16
CA MET A 197 0.11 -6.80 -2.80
C MET A 197 -1.42 -6.72 -2.76
N GLU A 198 -2.07 -7.55 -1.94
CA GLU A 198 -3.50 -7.50 -1.69
C GLU A 198 -3.94 -6.17 -1.06
N ASP A 199 -3.05 -5.54 -0.28
CA ASP A 199 -3.20 -4.22 0.33
C ASP A 199 -3.14 -3.09 -0.72
N ALA A 200 -2.21 -3.18 -1.66
CA ALA A 200 -2.13 -2.25 -2.79
C ALA A 200 -3.40 -2.33 -3.66
N LEU A 201 -3.88 -3.54 -3.98
CA LEU A 201 -5.13 -3.72 -4.70
C LEU A 201 -6.34 -3.19 -3.93
N PHE A 202 -6.42 -3.45 -2.62
CA PHE A 202 -7.47 -2.93 -1.77
C PHE A 202 -7.52 -1.41 -1.80
N ALA A 203 -6.38 -0.74 -1.64
CA ALA A 203 -6.29 0.72 -1.76
C ALA A 203 -6.71 1.23 -3.14
N GLN A 204 -6.25 0.59 -4.22
CA GLN A 204 -6.66 0.97 -5.57
C GLN A 204 -8.16 0.82 -5.79
N LEU A 205 -8.76 -0.27 -5.28
CA LEU A 205 -10.20 -0.47 -5.35
C LEU A 205 -10.96 0.61 -4.60
N ILE A 206 -10.55 0.98 -3.38
CA ILE A 206 -11.19 2.07 -2.64
C ILE A 206 -11.17 3.34 -3.49
N ARG A 207 -10.00 3.70 -4.04
CA ARG A 207 -9.83 4.91 -4.86
C ARG A 207 -10.71 4.91 -6.11
N VAL A 208 -10.81 3.78 -6.80
CA VAL A 208 -11.61 3.68 -8.02
C VAL A 208 -13.10 3.60 -7.70
N CYS A 209 -13.47 3.00 -6.57
CA CYS A 209 -14.85 2.88 -6.10
C CYS A 209 -15.39 4.13 -5.40
N ASP A 210 -14.52 5.03 -4.95
CA ASP A 210 -14.94 6.28 -4.35
C ASP A 210 -13.82 7.32 -4.49
N GLY A 211 -14.04 8.31 -5.36
CA GLY A 211 -13.10 9.39 -5.60
C GLY A 211 -12.92 10.36 -4.43
N GLU A 212 -13.81 10.28 -3.43
CA GLU A 212 -13.77 11.08 -2.20
C GLU A 212 -13.18 10.30 -1.03
N ALA A 213 -12.81 9.04 -1.24
CA ALA A 213 -12.13 8.27 -0.23
C ALA A 213 -10.75 8.85 0.10
N LEU A 214 -10.49 9.03 1.38
CA LEU A 214 -9.20 9.46 1.91
C LEU A 214 -8.62 8.41 2.83
N PHE A 215 -7.29 8.41 2.91
CA PHE A 215 -6.56 7.74 3.98
C PHE A 215 -6.08 8.77 5.00
N GLY A 216 -6.21 8.38 6.26
CA GLY A 216 -5.73 9.13 7.41
C GLY A 216 -4.49 8.49 8.01
N TYR A 217 -3.61 9.28 8.59
CA TYR A 217 -2.43 8.81 9.28
C TYR A 217 -2.40 9.46 10.65
N VAL A 218 -2.20 8.63 11.66
CA VAL A 218 -2.19 9.08 13.05
C VAL A 218 -0.74 9.20 13.54
N PRO A 219 -0.42 10.15 14.43
CA PRO A 219 0.92 10.31 15.00
C PRO A 219 1.19 9.27 16.09
N ARG A 220 1.01 8.00 15.75
CA ARG A 220 1.23 6.82 16.59
C ARG A 220 2.08 5.83 15.83
N VAL A 221 2.90 5.05 16.52
CA VAL A 221 3.81 4.05 15.95
C VAL A 221 3.63 2.75 16.71
N LEU A 222 3.47 1.64 15.99
CA LEU A 222 3.46 0.29 16.56
C LEU A 222 4.75 -0.44 16.20
N GLU A 223 5.18 -1.35 17.07
CA GLU A 223 6.30 -2.24 16.79
C GLU A 223 5.81 -3.48 16.03
N HIS A 224 6.53 -3.80 14.95
CA HIS A 224 6.36 -5.03 14.19
C HIS A 224 7.59 -5.92 14.39
N LEU A 225 7.38 -7.04 15.10
CA LEU A 225 8.42 -7.92 15.60
C LEU A 225 8.13 -9.39 15.24
N PRO A 226 8.47 -9.81 14.01
CA PRO A 226 8.33 -11.21 13.60
C PRO A 226 9.01 -12.17 14.58
N MET A 227 8.32 -13.26 14.94
CA MET A 227 8.86 -14.28 15.85
C MET A 227 10.16 -14.89 15.34
N GLU A 228 10.26 -15.08 14.02
CA GLU A 228 11.47 -15.58 13.36
C GLU A 228 12.28 -14.41 12.81
N THR A 229 13.58 -14.38 13.13
CA THR A 229 14.49 -13.40 12.54
C THR A 229 14.62 -13.68 11.04
N ARG A 230 13.97 -12.83 10.23
CA ARG A 230 14.06 -12.88 8.78
C ARG A 230 15.40 -12.29 8.36
N SER A 231 16.42 -13.11 8.15
CA SER A 231 17.72 -12.62 7.69
C SER A 231 17.64 -12.22 6.21
N GLY A 232 17.78 -10.93 5.89
CA GLY A 232 17.99 -10.46 4.51
C GLY A 232 19.32 -10.92 3.88
N LYS A 233 20.24 -11.48 4.70
CA LYS A 233 21.53 -12.04 4.25
C LYS A 233 21.49 -13.55 3.95
N GLY A 234 20.39 -14.23 4.26
CA GLY A 234 20.32 -15.71 4.24
C GLY A 234 19.62 -16.33 3.05
N ALA A 235 18.82 -15.55 2.30
CA ALA A 235 18.50 -15.96 0.94
C ALA A 235 19.74 -15.67 0.11
N GLU A 236 20.45 -16.71 -0.35
CA GLU A 236 21.29 -16.55 -1.55
C GLU A 236 20.48 -15.71 -2.53
N PRO A 237 21.07 -14.70 -3.22
CA PRO A 237 20.34 -13.95 -4.22
C PRO A 237 19.72 -14.96 -5.16
N ALA A 238 18.42 -15.22 -4.99
CA ALA A 238 17.76 -16.33 -5.63
C ALA A 238 18.06 -16.10 -7.10
N LYS A 239 18.80 -17.03 -7.72
CA LYS A 239 19.27 -16.86 -9.10
C LYS A 239 18.10 -16.30 -9.86
N GLN A 240 18.24 -15.08 -10.37
CA GLN A 240 17.12 -14.40 -10.98
C GLN A 240 16.53 -15.37 -11.98
N PRO A 241 15.22 -15.65 -11.91
CA PRO A 241 14.65 -16.62 -12.82
C PRO A 241 14.99 -16.19 -14.26
N PRO A 242 15.19 -17.14 -15.17
CA PRO A 242 15.43 -16.84 -16.59
C PRO A 242 14.19 -16.25 -17.27
N PHE A 243 13.15 -15.93 -16.51
CA PHE A 243 11.88 -15.36 -16.92
C PHE A 243 11.47 -14.23 -15.97
N GLN A 244 10.61 -13.34 -16.46
CA GLN A 244 9.89 -12.38 -15.64
C GLN A 244 8.56 -12.99 -15.19
N CYS A 245 8.14 -12.64 -13.97
CA CYS A 245 6.89 -13.10 -13.41
C CYS A 245 5.87 -11.96 -13.43
N ILE A 246 4.66 -12.24 -13.92
CA ILE A 246 3.51 -11.34 -13.74
C ILE A 246 2.44 -12.05 -12.91
N GLY A 247 2.00 -11.37 -11.85
CA GLY A 247 0.99 -11.85 -10.92
C GLY A 247 -0.43 -11.43 -11.30
N ALA A 248 -1.42 -12.03 -10.64
CA ALA A 248 -2.84 -11.64 -10.77
C ALA A 248 -3.03 -10.19 -10.30
N ASP A 249 -2.30 -9.80 -9.25
CA ASP A 249 -2.32 -8.49 -8.64
C ASP A 249 -1.90 -7.39 -9.62
N GLU A 250 -0.82 -7.59 -10.37
CA GLU A 250 -0.39 -6.64 -11.40
C GLU A 250 -1.43 -6.51 -12.53
N ILE A 251 -1.97 -7.64 -13.01
CA ILE A 251 -2.98 -7.65 -14.07
C ILE A 251 -4.24 -6.90 -13.62
N ILE A 252 -4.76 -7.24 -12.44
CA ILE A 252 -5.95 -6.61 -11.86
C ILE A 252 -5.68 -5.12 -11.62
N GLY A 253 -4.54 -4.77 -11.02
CA GLY A 253 -4.15 -3.39 -10.77
C GLY A 253 -4.14 -2.56 -12.05
N SER A 254 -3.57 -3.09 -13.13
CA SER A 254 -3.56 -2.39 -14.42
C SER A 254 -4.91 -2.36 -15.14
N VAL A 255 -5.87 -3.22 -14.79
CA VAL A 255 -7.27 -3.01 -15.18
C VAL A 255 -7.84 -1.83 -14.40
N LEU A 256 -7.65 -1.78 -13.07
CA LEU A 256 -8.15 -0.70 -12.22
C LEU A 256 -7.59 0.67 -12.61
N GLU A 257 -6.32 0.75 -12.99
CA GLU A 257 -5.66 1.98 -13.45
C GLU A 257 -6.30 2.59 -14.72
N ARG A 258 -7.00 1.79 -15.54
CA ARG A 258 -7.69 2.27 -16.75
C ARG A 258 -9.04 2.91 -16.45
N TYR A 259 -9.57 2.74 -15.23
CA TYR A 259 -10.84 3.31 -14.84
C TYR A 259 -10.61 4.54 -13.94
N PRO A 260 -11.13 5.72 -14.32
CA PRO A 260 -11.10 6.87 -13.43
C PRO A 260 -11.96 6.60 -12.19
N ALA A 261 -11.77 7.40 -11.15
CA ALA A 261 -12.69 7.41 -10.01
C ALA A 261 -14.11 7.71 -10.49
N ILE A 262 -15.10 7.06 -9.86
CA ILE A 262 -16.50 7.17 -10.23
C ILE A 262 -16.99 8.62 -10.19
N PRO A 263 -17.86 9.05 -11.14
CA PRO A 263 -18.77 10.17 -10.91
C PRO A 263 -19.62 9.98 -9.64
N ARG A 264 -19.90 11.08 -8.92
CA ARG A 264 -20.67 11.08 -7.66
C ARG A 264 -22.05 10.41 -7.71
N SER A 265 -22.62 10.21 -8.91
CA SER A 265 -23.96 9.63 -9.11
C SER A 265 -24.02 8.11 -8.97
N THR A 266 -22.88 7.41 -8.96
CA THR A 266 -22.85 5.94 -8.95
C THR A 266 -22.33 5.43 -7.61
N SER A 267 -23.01 4.43 -7.06
CA SER A 267 -22.68 3.86 -5.76
C SER A 267 -21.44 2.97 -5.80
N VAL A 268 -20.78 2.81 -4.65
CA VAL A 268 -19.66 1.86 -4.48
C VAL A 268 -20.06 0.44 -4.93
N ALA A 269 -21.29 0.00 -4.62
CA ALA A 269 -21.80 -1.32 -4.98
C ALA A 269 -21.92 -1.53 -6.51
N GLU A 270 -22.46 -0.54 -7.21
CA GLU A 270 -22.58 -0.57 -8.68
C GLU A 270 -21.19 -0.61 -9.32
N GLN A 271 -20.23 0.18 -8.81
CA GLN A 271 -18.88 0.17 -9.35
C GLN A 271 -18.14 -1.13 -9.10
N LEU A 272 -18.27 -1.74 -7.92
CA LEU A 272 -17.70 -3.06 -7.68
C LEU A 272 -18.24 -4.09 -8.67
N SER A 273 -19.55 -4.06 -8.93
CA SER A 273 -20.19 -4.92 -9.91
C SER A 273 -19.67 -4.66 -11.34
N PHE A 274 -19.51 -3.39 -11.71
CA PHE A 274 -18.97 -2.97 -13.00
C PHE A 274 -17.51 -3.41 -13.19
N LEU A 275 -16.64 -3.15 -12.20
CA LEU A 275 -15.23 -3.54 -12.22
C LEU A 275 -15.08 -5.06 -12.24
N GLY A 276 -15.87 -5.76 -11.42
CA GLY A 276 -15.93 -7.22 -11.45
C GLY A 276 -16.33 -7.74 -12.83
N SER A 277 -17.32 -7.14 -13.49
CA SER A 277 -17.69 -7.51 -14.87
C SER A 277 -16.58 -7.24 -15.88
N ALA A 278 -15.83 -6.13 -15.72
CA ALA A 278 -14.72 -5.79 -16.60
C ALA A 278 -13.53 -6.76 -16.46
N ILE A 279 -13.16 -7.08 -15.22
CA ILE A 279 -12.08 -8.04 -14.93
C ILE A 279 -12.48 -9.45 -15.40
N GLU A 280 -13.75 -9.83 -15.25
CA GLU A 280 -14.23 -11.11 -15.75
C GLU A 280 -14.14 -11.22 -17.26
N ARG A 281 -14.56 -10.20 -18.02
CA ARG A 281 -14.44 -10.19 -19.49
C ARG A 281 -12.98 -10.38 -19.94
N LEU A 282 -12.03 -9.77 -19.24
CA LEU A 282 -10.60 -9.98 -19.51
C LEU A 282 -10.18 -11.44 -19.26
N ALA A 283 -10.68 -12.06 -18.20
CA ALA A 283 -10.37 -13.45 -17.87
C ALA A 283 -11.11 -14.48 -18.76
N GLU A 284 -12.26 -14.10 -19.34
CA GLU A 284 -13.03 -14.93 -20.28
C GLU A 284 -12.56 -14.82 -21.74
N GLY A 285 -11.77 -13.79 -22.05
CA GLY A 285 -11.10 -13.66 -23.34
C GLY A 285 -10.27 -14.89 -23.70
N THR A 286 -9.86 -14.96 -24.95
CA THR A 286 -8.93 -16.01 -25.40
C THR A 286 -7.65 -15.93 -24.57
N GLY A 287 -6.97 -17.06 -24.29
CA GLY A 287 -5.70 -17.04 -23.54
C GLY A 287 -4.67 -16.07 -24.16
N ARG A 288 -4.75 -15.87 -25.48
CA ARG A 288 -4.00 -14.85 -26.22
C ARG A 288 -4.29 -13.42 -25.77
N GLU A 289 -5.54 -13.03 -25.52
CA GLU A 289 -5.91 -11.67 -25.10
C GLU A 289 -5.39 -11.37 -23.69
N LEU A 290 -5.54 -12.30 -22.75
CA LEU A 290 -5.00 -12.15 -21.40
C LEU A 290 -3.47 -12.07 -21.42
N THR A 291 -2.83 -12.92 -22.22
CA THR A 291 -1.37 -12.91 -22.41
C THR A 291 -0.88 -11.59 -23.00
N GLU A 292 -1.54 -11.07 -24.03
CA GLU A 292 -1.16 -9.81 -24.64
C GLU A 292 -1.37 -8.63 -23.68
N PHE A 293 -2.50 -8.63 -22.95
CA PHE A 293 -2.75 -7.64 -21.91
C PHE A 293 -1.67 -7.66 -20.82
N ALA A 294 -1.31 -8.85 -20.34
CA ALA A 294 -0.28 -9.04 -19.32
C ALA A 294 1.10 -8.56 -19.82
N ARG A 295 1.46 -8.88 -21.06
CA ARG A 295 2.69 -8.39 -21.71
C ARG A 295 2.71 -6.87 -21.80
N GLN A 296 1.67 -6.26 -22.35
CA GLN A 296 1.60 -4.81 -22.49
C GLN A 296 1.68 -4.12 -21.13
N THR A 297 0.98 -4.65 -20.13
CA THR A 297 1.00 -4.17 -18.75
C THR A 297 2.43 -4.20 -18.19
N HIS A 298 3.09 -5.35 -18.29
CA HIS A 298 4.43 -5.53 -17.81
C HIS A 298 5.42 -4.58 -18.52
N PHE A 299 5.38 -4.51 -19.85
CA PHE A 299 6.25 -3.64 -20.63
C PHE A 299 6.05 -2.17 -20.29
N ASN A 300 4.80 -1.71 -20.14
CA ASN A 300 4.52 -0.33 -19.77
C ASN A 300 5.13 0.01 -18.40
N ARG A 301 4.90 -0.84 -17.39
CA ARG A 301 5.42 -0.65 -16.03
C ARG A 301 6.95 -0.64 -16.01
N GLN A 302 7.59 -1.61 -16.66
CA GLN A 302 9.05 -1.69 -16.72
C GLN A 302 9.66 -0.52 -17.50
N SER A 303 9.03 -0.09 -18.60
CA SER A 303 9.48 1.06 -19.38
C SER A 303 9.38 2.36 -18.58
N SER A 304 8.27 2.58 -17.86
CA SER A 304 8.11 3.73 -16.98
C SER A 304 9.15 3.75 -15.86
N MET A 305 9.42 2.60 -15.23
CA MET A 305 10.47 2.49 -14.21
C MET A 305 11.85 2.77 -14.80
N LEU A 306 12.18 2.23 -15.97
CA LEU A 306 13.47 2.45 -16.62
C LEU A 306 13.68 3.92 -17.00
N LEU A 307 12.65 4.58 -17.53
CA LEU A 307 12.68 6.02 -17.82
C LEU A 307 12.96 6.83 -16.55
N PHE A 308 12.24 6.53 -15.46
CA PHE A 308 12.46 7.15 -14.17
C PHE A 308 13.91 6.94 -13.67
N LEU A 309 14.45 5.72 -13.79
CA LEU A 309 15.82 5.40 -13.38
C LEU A 309 16.87 6.11 -14.25
N GLU A 310 16.63 6.28 -15.55
CA GLU A 310 17.52 7.03 -16.44
C GLU A 310 17.52 8.53 -16.13
N GLU A 311 16.35 9.11 -15.84
CA GLU A 311 16.29 10.48 -15.33
C GLU A 311 17.03 10.63 -13.99
N ARG A 312 16.89 9.63 -13.11
CA ARG A 312 17.62 9.57 -11.84
C ARG A 312 19.12 9.50 -12.08
N ARG A 313 19.58 8.69 -13.05
CA ARG A 313 20.99 8.57 -13.44
C ARG A 313 21.59 9.91 -13.86
N VAL A 314 20.84 10.71 -14.63
CA VAL A 314 21.27 12.07 -15.02
C VAL A 314 21.42 12.98 -13.79
N LYS A 315 20.47 12.94 -12.85
CA LYS A 315 20.51 13.72 -11.61
C LYS A 315 21.63 13.24 -10.66
N ALA A 316 21.98 11.95 -10.73
CA ALA A 316 22.96 11.31 -9.87
C ALA A 316 24.42 11.64 -10.20
N LYS A 317 24.71 12.42 -11.26
CA LYS A 317 26.09 12.77 -11.69
C LYS A 317 26.95 13.38 -10.57
N ARG A 318 26.34 14.07 -9.61
CA ARG A 318 27.03 14.70 -8.46
C ARG A 318 27.02 13.86 -7.18
N LEU A 319 26.39 12.68 -7.19
CA LEU A 319 26.31 11.79 -6.04
C LEU A 319 27.56 10.89 -5.95
N PRO A 320 27.84 10.23 -4.81
CA PRO A 320 29.02 9.37 -4.65
C PRO A 320 29.14 8.26 -5.69
N ALA A 321 30.38 7.85 -6.01
CA ALA A 321 30.65 6.84 -7.04
C ALA A 321 29.95 5.51 -6.77
N PHE A 322 30.01 5.00 -5.54
CA PHE A 322 29.37 3.73 -5.16
C PHE A 322 27.86 3.70 -5.45
N TYR A 323 27.17 4.84 -5.31
CA TYR A 323 25.73 4.92 -5.62
C TYR A 323 25.49 4.90 -7.13
N ARG A 324 26.29 5.66 -7.89
CA ARG A 324 26.18 5.70 -9.35
C ARG A 324 26.44 4.33 -9.96
N ASP A 325 27.47 3.64 -9.48
CA ASP A 325 27.81 2.29 -9.94
C ASP A 325 26.68 1.30 -9.64
N ALA A 326 26.09 1.38 -8.43
CA ALA A 326 24.94 0.56 -8.06
C ALA A 326 23.67 0.88 -8.89
N LEU A 327 23.44 2.15 -9.20
CA LEU A 327 22.33 2.59 -10.04
C LEU A 327 22.49 2.11 -11.49
N ASP A 328 23.70 2.24 -12.05
CA ASP A 328 24.03 1.77 -13.39
C ASP A 328 23.86 0.26 -13.50
N GLU A 329 24.30 -0.48 -12.48
CA GLU A 329 24.07 -1.93 -12.39
C GLU A 329 22.58 -2.27 -12.28
N HIS A 330 21.82 -1.53 -11.46
CA HIS A 330 20.37 -1.73 -11.35
C HIS A 330 19.68 -1.49 -12.70
N ILE A 331 20.02 -0.41 -13.41
CA ILE A 331 19.51 -0.11 -14.76
C ILE A 331 19.87 -1.22 -15.75
N ARG A 332 21.11 -1.73 -15.72
CA ARG A 332 21.55 -2.85 -16.56
C ARG A 332 20.68 -4.09 -16.31
N ILE A 333 20.47 -4.44 -15.04
CA ILE A 333 19.60 -5.57 -14.65
C ILE A 333 18.17 -5.37 -15.15
N GLN A 334 17.59 -4.17 -15.01
CA GLN A 334 16.23 -3.90 -15.51
C GLN A 334 16.14 -4.03 -17.05
N ARG A 335 17.15 -3.55 -17.78
CA ARG A 335 17.24 -3.73 -19.24
C ARG A 335 17.35 -5.18 -19.65
N GLU A 336 18.15 -5.97 -18.94
CA GLU A 336 18.27 -7.40 -19.19
C GLU A 336 16.98 -8.14 -18.88
N ASN A 337 16.27 -7.73 -17.84
CA ASN A 337 14.97 -8.31 -17.51
C ASN A 337 13.95 -8.09 -18.64
N LEU A 338 13.94 -6.91 -19.29
CA LEU A 338 13.04 -6.61 -20.42
C LEU A 338 13.17 -7.54 -21.63
N THR A 339 14.28 -8.27 -21.76
CA THR A 339 14.48 -9.23 -22.86
C THR A 339 14.05 -10.65 -22.49
N LYS A 340 13.77 -10.91 -21.21
CA LYS A 340 13.37 -12.24 -20.72
C LYS A 340 11.91 -12.52 -21.09
N PRO A 341 11.55 -13.80 -21.29
CA PRO A 341 10.15 -14.17 -21.48
C PRO A 341 9.33 -13.87 -20.23
N ILE A 342 8.12 -13.36 -20.44
CA ILE A 342 7.13 -13.17 -19.37
C ILE A 342 6.38 -14.48 -19.17
N VAL A 343 6.35 -14.94 -17.94
CA VAL A 343 5.63 -16.13 -17.50
C VAL A 343 4.63 -15.71 -16.44
N PHE A 344 3.39 -16.20 -16.54
CA PHE A 344 2.45 -16.12 -15.44
C PHE A 344 3.04 -16.94 -14.31
N PHE A 345 3.38 -16.29 -13.21
CA PHE A 345 3.95 -16.99 -12.08
C PHE A 345 3.44 -16.37 -10.81
N ASN A 346 3.19 -17.25 -9.85
CA ASN A 346 2.76 -16.86 -8.54
C ASN A 346 3.56 -17.65 -7.53
N GLY A 347 4.51 -16.98 -6.86
CA GLY A 347 5.41 -17.62 -5.90
C GLY A 347 4.70 -18.26 -4.72
N SER A 348 3.42 -17.97 -4.51
CA SER A 348 2.59 -18.55 -3.44
C SER A 348 1.72 -19.72 -3.91
N LEU A 349 1.80 -20.13 -5.18
CA LEU A 349 1.07 -21.29 -5.73
C LEU A 349 2.06 -22.35 -6.25
N PRO A 350 2.68 -23.14 -5.36
CA PRO A 350 3.70 -24.12 -5.74
C PRO A 350 3.13 -25.33 -6.52
N THR A 351 1.84 -25.35 -6.83
CA THR A 351 1.16 -26.54 -7.37
C THR A 351 1.26 -26.68 -8.88
N ALA A 352 1.52 -25.59 -9.61
CA ALA A 352 1.66 -25.64 -11.06
C ALA A 352 3.09 -26.02 -11.46
N LYS A 353 3.20 -26.92 -12.44
CA LYS A 353 4.45 -27.50 -12.94
C LYS A 353 4.84 -26.97 -14.31
N THR A 354 3.88 -26.40 -15.05
CA THR A 354 4.08 -25.88 -16.41
C THR A 354 3.57 -24.44 -16.56
N GLY A 355 4.04 -23.73 -17.59
CA GLY A 355 3.56 -22.38 -17.90
C GLY A 355 2.06 -22.32 -18.20
N GLU A 356 1.52 -23.31 -18.91
CA GLU A 356 0.08 -23.41 -19.21
C GLU A 356 -0.75 -23.64 -17.93
N GLU A 357 -0.27 -24.47 -17.01
CA GLU A 357 -0.93 -24.69 -15.72
C GLU A 357 -0.97 -23.41 -14.88
N HIS A 358 0.12 -22.63 -14.89
CA HIS A 358 0.16 -21.33 -14.22
C HIS A 358 -0.80 -20.33 -14.87
N GLU A 359 -0.86 -20.25 -16.20
CA GLU A 359 -1.80 -19.38 -16.92
C GLU A 359 -3.27 -19.73 -16.59
N GLU A 360 -3.63 -21.01 -16.64
CA GLU A 360 -4.99 -21.46 -16.32
C GLU A 360 -5.35 -21.18 -14.85
N GLN A 361 -4.40 -21.41 -13.93
CA GLN A 361 -4.59 -21.09 -12.54
C GLN A 361 -4.78 -19.58 -12.32
N MET A 362 -3.98 -18.75 -13.00
CA MET A 362 -4.08 -17.29 -12.97
C MET A 362 -5.45 -16.82 -13.47
N ARG A 363 -5.88 -17.30 -14.63
CA ARG A 363 -7.17 -16.97 -15.24
C ARG A 363 -8.33 -17.31 -14.31
N ARG A 364 -8.31 -18.50 -13.72
CA ARG A 364 -9.31 -18.95 -12.74
C ARG A 364 -9.32 -18.07 -11.48
N LEU A 365 -8.16 -17.61 -11.01
CA LEU A 365 -8.06 -16.73 -9.84
C LEU A 365 -8.63 -15.34 -10.13
N ILE A 366 -8.26 -14.75 -11.27
CA ILE A 366 -8.80 -13.47 -11.73
C ILE A 366 -10.32 -13.57 -11.88
N LYS A 367 -10.83 -14.64 -12.49
CA LYS A 367 -12.29 -14.88 -12.63
C LYS A 367 -12.99 -15.01 -11.27
N LYS A 368 -12.42 -15.76 -10.33
CA LYS A 368 -12.98 -15.88 -8.96
C LYS A 368 -13.03 -14.54 -8.25
N TYR A 369 -11.98 -13.73 -8.38
CA TYR A 369 -11.97 -12.41 -7.77
C TYR A 369 -12.95 -11.45 -8.44
N ALA A 370 -13.05 -11.49 -9.77
CA ALA A 370 -14.04 -10.75 -10.53
C ALA A 370 -15.47 -11.04 -10.05
N ARG A 371 -15.78 -12.32 -9.81
CA ARG A 371 -17.07 -12.74 -9.21
C ARG A 371 -17.22 -12.30 -7.77
N LEU A 372 -16.16 -12.35 -6.96
CA LEU A 372 -16.18 -11.81 -5.59
C LEU A 372 -16.58 -10.33 -5.60
N LEU A 373 -16.01 -9.50 -6.48
CA LEU A 373 -16.37 -8.09 -6.60
C LEU A 373 -17.86 -7.90 -6.95
N GLN A 374 -18.41 -8.74 -7.83
CA GLN A 374 -19.82 -8.67 -8.22
C GLN A 374 -20.77 -9.07 -7.07
N CYS A 375 -20.43 -10.10 -6.29
CA CYS A 375 -21.30 -10.55 -5.19
C CYS A 375 -21.03 -9.84 -3.85
N TRP A 376 -19.92 -9.10 -3.73
CA TRP A 376 -19.53 -8.46 -2.48
C TRP A 376 -20.60 -7.54 -1.88
N PRO A 377 -21.30 -6.68 -2.65
CA PRO A 377 -22.35 -5.83 -2.08
C PRO A 377 -23.48 -6.64 -1.44
N GLU A 378 -23.87 -7.76 -2.03
CA GLU A 378 -24.89 -8.66 -1.48
C GLU A 378 -24.39 -9.35 -0.21
N MET A 379 -23.14 -9.83 -0.21
CA MET A 379 -22.52 -10.41 0.98
C MET A 379 -22.50 -9.43 2.16
N VAL A 380 -22.13 -8.16 1.91
CA VAL A 380 -22.14 -7.09 2.91
C VAL A 380 -23.56 -6.80 3.41
N ALA A 381 -24.54 -6.74 2.51
CA ALA A 381 -25.94 -6.52 2.88
C ALA A 381 -26.49 -7.67 3.77
N LEU A 382 -26.17 -8.92 3.43
CA LEU A 382 -26.54 -10.10 4.22
C LEU A 382 -25.88 -10.11 5.59
N ALA A 383 -24.57 -9.80 5.66
CA ALA A 383 -23.84 -9.71 6.93
C ALA A 383 -24.45 -8.63 7.85
N LYS A 384 -24.77 -7.45 7.30
CA LYS A 384 -25.46 -6.38 8.05
C LYS A 384 -26.84 -6.82 8.58
N GLY A 385 -27.58 -7.59 7.77
CA GLY A 385 -28.89 -8.11 8.16
C GLY A 385 -28.83 -9.17 9.27
N TYR A 386 -27.70 -9.87 9.42
CA TYR A 386 -27.50 -10.89 10.46
C TYR A 386 -27.32 -10.27 11.85
N GLU A 387 -26.57 -9.17 11.98
CA GLU A 387 -26.36 -8.48 13.27
C GLU A 387 -27.65 -7.96 13.90
N HIS A 388 -28.66 -7.59 13.10
CA HIS A 388 -29.93 -7.11 13.64
C HIS A 388 -30.83 -8.20 14.21
N ARG A 389 -30.48 -9.48 14.03
CA ARG A 389 -31.27 -10.64 14.48
C ARG A 389 -30.71 -11.32 15.73
N THR A 390 -29.46 -11.03 16.07
CA THR A 390 -28.77 -11.52 17.28
C THR A 390 -28.76 -10.43 18.34
#